data_AF-A0A2V7WFG4-F1
#
_entry.id   AF-A0A2V7WFG4-F1
#
_cell.length_a   1.000
_cell.length_b   1.000
_cell.length_c   1.000
_cell.angle_alpha   90.00
_cell.angle_beta   90.00
_cell.angle_gamma   90.00
#
_symmetry.space_group_name_H-M   'P 1'
#
loop_
_entity.id
_entity.type
_entity.pdbx_description
1 polymer ?
#
loop_
_entity_poly.entity_id
_entity_poly.type
_entity_poly.pdbx_seq_one_letter_code
_entity_poly.pdbx_strand_id
1 'polypeptide(L)'
;EDVSRFIRMYRPHEAREDTVLFPAFRGIVSKHEYDSLGEDFEKKEHELFGKEGFEGIVAKVAAIEKELQIYDLAKFTPPPVK
;
A
#
# COMPACT_ATOMS: atom_id res chain seq x y z
N GLU A 1 -8.47 -21.57 -2.64
CA GLU A 1 -8.85 -21.14 -4.01
C GLU A 1 -9.09 -19.63 -4.18
N ASP A 2 -9.30 -18.88 -3.11
CA ASP A 2 -9.73 -17.47 -3.17
C ASP A 2 -8.57 -16.46 -3.41
N VAL A 3 -7.49 -16.56 -2.63
CA VAL A 3 -6.37 -15.60 -2.66
C VAL A 3 -5.67 -15.51 -4.02
N SER A 4 -5.46 -16.62 -4.73
CA SER A 4 -4.80 -16.59 -6.05
C SER A 4 -5.63 -15.85 -7.11
N ARG A 5 -6.97 -15.91 -7.02
CA ARG A 5 -7.87 -15.16 -7.91
C ARG A 5 -7.85 -13.68 -7.55
N PHE A 6 -7.87 -13.37 -6.25
CA PHE A 6 -7.71 -12.01 -5.77
C PHE A 6 -6.39 -11.39 -6.26
N ILE A 7 -5.25 -12.07 -6.08
CA ILE A 7 -3.92 -11.59 -6.55
C ILE A 7 -3.93 -11.33 -8.07
N ARG A 8 -4.54 -12.22 -8.85
CA ARG A 8 -4.62 -12.08 -10.31
C ARG A 8 -5.40 -10.83 -10.73
N MET A 9 -6.40 -10.43 -9.96
CA MET A 9 -7.17 -9.20 -10.18
C MET A 9 -6.45 -7.98 -9.61
N TYR A 10 -5.92 -8.07 -8.39
CA TYR A 10 -5.41 -6.93 -7.65
C TYR A 10 -4.16 -6.34 -8.28
N ARG A 11 -3.25 -7.17 -8.81
CA ARG A 11 -2.03 -6.69 -9.49
C ARG A 11 -2.31 -5.72 -10.66
N PRO A 12 -3.16 -6.05 -11.64
CA PRO A 12 -3.50 -5.09 -12.70
C PRO A 12 -4.39 -3.95 -12.22
N HIS A 13 -5.06 -4.06 -11.07
CA HIS A 13 -5.80 -2.94 -10.46
C HIS A 13 -4.81 -1.91 -9.87
N GLU A 14 -3.94 -2.33 -8.96
CA GLU A 14 -2.86 -1.50 -8.37
C GLU A 14 -2.02 -0.84 -9.47
N ALA A 15 -1.58 -1.60 -10.48
CA ALA A 15 -0.77 -1.05 -11.57
C ALA A 15 -1.49 0.07 -12.33
N ARG A 16 -2.81 0.00 -12.50
CA ARG A 16 -3.60 1.08 -13.14
C ARG A 16 -3.78 2.27 -12.22
N GLU A 17 -3.88 2.04 -10.92
CA GLU A 17 -3.93 3.13 -9.95
C GLU A 17 -2.63 3.96 -10.03
N ASP A 18 -1.47 3.31 -10.00
CA ASP A 18 -0.16 3.97 -10.03
C ASP A 18 0.17 4.63 -11.38
N THR A 19 -0.22 4.01 -12.50
CA THR A 19 0.24 4.46 -13.84
C THR A 19 -0.79 5.27 -14.61
N VAL A 20 -2.08 5.19 -14.26
CA VAL A 20 -3.16 5.87 -14.98
C VAL A 20 -3.98 6.76 -14.05
N LEU A 21 -4.57 6.19 -13.00
CA LEU A 21 -5.54 6.90 -12.17
C LEU A 21 -4.89 8.02 -11.35
N PHE A 22 -3.90 7.72 -10.51
CA PHE A 22 -3.27 8.71 -9.65
C PHE A 22 -2.52 9.80 -10.41
N PRO A 23 -1.83 9.52 -11.53
CA PRO A 23 -1.29 10.58 -12.39
C PRO A 23 -2.38 11.50 -12.95
N ALA A 24 -3.47 10.94 -13.47
CA ALA A 24 -4.58 11.76 -13.99
C ALA A 24 -5.25 12.56 -12.88
N PHE A 25 -5.49 11.94 -11.73
CA PHE A 25 -6.07 12.57 -10.55
C PHE A 25 -5.24 13.77 -10.07
N ARG A 26 -3.92 13.61 -9.97
CA ARG A 26 -3.00 14.71 -9.61
C ARG A 26 -2.95 15.84 -10.64
N GLY A 27 -3.31 15.57 -11.90
CA GLY A 27 -3.42 16.60 -12.93
C GLY A 27 -4.72 17.43 -12.87
N ILE A 28 -5.74 16.94 -12.14
CA ILE A 28 -7.08 17.56 -12.09
C ILE A 28 -7.31 18.25 -10.74
N VAL A 29 -6.83 17.65 -9.65
CA VAL A 29 -7.05 18.12 -8.28
C VAL A 29 -6.01 19.16 -7.90
N SER A 30 -6.45 20.27 -7.31
CA SER A 30 -5.51 21.29 -6.84
C SER A 30 -4.69 20.77 -5.65
N LYS A 31 -3.52 21.39 -5.41
CA LYS A 31 -2.68 21.02 -4.26
C LYS A 31 -3.46 21.08 -2.94
N HIS A 32 -4.24 22.14 -2.73
CA HIS A 32 -5.02 22.32 -1.50
C HIS A 32 -6.09 21.23 -1.31
N GLU A 33 -6.82 20.87 -2.38
CA GLU A 33 -7.80 19.79 -2.31
C GLU A 33 -7.14 18.43 -2.06
N TYR A 34 -5.98 18.19 -2.67
CA TYR A 34 -5.21 16.98 -2.43
C TYR A 34 -4.73 16.88 -0.97
N ASP A 35 -4.22 17.98 -0.41
CA ASP A 35 -3.80 18.06 0.98
C ASP A 35 -5.00 17.85 1.93
N SER A 36 -6.17 18.44 1.63
CA SER A 36 -7.40 18.23 2.39
C SER A 36 -7.88 16.77 2.39
N LEU A 37 -7.71 16.05 1.28
CA LEU A 37 -8.03 14.62 1.23
C LEU A 37 -7.09 13.80 2.12
N GLY A 38 -5.82 14.21 2.25
CA GLY A 38 -4.86 13.61 3.17
C GLY A 38 -5.33 13.69 4.62
N GLU A 39 -5.75 14.87 5.07
CA GLU A 39 -6.29 15.08 6.43
C GLU A 39 -7.54 14.22 6.69
N ASP A 40 -8.44 14.08 5.70
CA ASP A 40 -9.60 13.21 5.80
C ASP A 40 -9.22 11.72 5.89
N PHE A 41 -8.16 11.30 5.21
CA PHE A 41 -7.64 9.93 5.31
C PHE A 41 -6.98 9.66 6.67
N GLU A 42 -6.19 10.59 7.20
CA GLU A 42 -5.61 10.51 8.54
C GLU A 42 -6.68 10.36 9.63
N LYS A 43 -7.78 11.11 9.50
CA LYS A 43 -8.92 10.97 10.42
C LYS A 43 -9.54 9.57 10.33
N LYS A 44 -9.79 9.07 9.12
CA LYS A 44 -10.35 7.72 8.91
C LYS A 44 -9.41 6.63 9.39
N GLU A 45 -8.10 6.83 9.23
CA GLU A 45 -7.07 5.93 9.70
C GLU A 45 -7.16 5.74 11.21
N HIS A 46 -7.24 6.85 11.96
CA HIS A 46 -7.43 6.80 13.40
C HIS A 46 -8.76 6.14 13.81
N GLU A 47 -9.85 6.40 13.06
CA GLU A 47 -11.17 5.79 13.30
C GLU A 47 -11.15 4.27 13.09
N LEU A 48 -10.44 3.78 12.07
CA LEU A 48 -10.43 2.37 11.68
C LEU A 48 -9.33 1.56 12.37
N PHE A 49 -8.16 2.14 12.59
CA PHE A 49 -6.96 1.45 13.06
C PHE A 49 -6.48 1.91 14.45
N GLY A 50 -7.13 2.92 15.02
CA GLY A 50 -6.81 3.46 16.35
C GLY A 50 -5.61 4.43 16.33
N LYS A 51 -5.09 4.76 17.52
CA LYS A 51 -4.09 5.82 17.70
C LYS A 51 -2.79 5.62 16.92
N GLU A 52 -2.37 4.36 16.73
CA GLU A 52 -1.14 4.06 15.98
C GLU A 52 -1.35 4.04 14.46
N GLY A 53 -2.61 4.10 14.01
CA GLY A 53 -2.96 4.23 12.60
C GLY A 53 -2.32 3.18 11.69
N PHE A 54 -1.92 3.64 10.51
CA PHE A 54 -1.26 2.92 9.44
C PHE A 54 0.09 2.39 9.90
N GLU A 55 0.89 3.19 10.59
CA GLU A 55 2.21 2.77 11.08
C GLU A 55 2.09 1.55 12.01
N GLY A 56 1.10 1.56 12.92
CA GLY A 56 0.80 0.43 13.80
C GLY A 56 0.36 -0.82 13.04
N ILE A 57 -0.45 -0.67 11.99
CA ILE A 57 -0.84 -1.80 11.13
C ILE A 57 0.37 -2.34 10.36
N VAL A 58 1.20 -1.48 9.77
CA VAL A 58 2.42 -1.88 9.06
C VAL A 58 3.37 -2.62 10.00
N ALA A 59 3.53 -2.17 11.24
CA ALA A 59 4.34 -2.86 12.24
C ALA A 59 3.81 -4.28 12.53
N LYS A 60 2.49 -4.46 12.61
CA LYS A 60 1.86 -5.78 12.79
C LYS A 60 2.09 -6.68 11.57
N VAL A 61 1.92 -6.15 10.36
CA VAL A 61 2.20 -6.90 9.12
C VAL A 61 3.67 -7.33 9.08
N ALA A 62 4.59 -6.42 9.37
CA ALA A 62 6.03 -6.73 9.41
C ALA A 62 6.39 -7.80 10.46
N ALA A 63 5.69 -7.84 11.60
CA ALA A 63 5.87 -8.90 12.59
C ALA A 63 5.40 -10.27 12.05
N ILE A 64 4.24 -10.32 11.38
CA ILE A 64 3.74 -11.54 10.73
C ILE A 64 4.72 -12.01 9.64
N GLU A 65 5.23 -11.10 8.81
CA GLU A 65 6.20 -11.44 7.77
C GLU A 65 7.50 -12.02 8.35
N LYS A 66 7.92 -11.56 9.53
CA LYS A 66 9.07 -12.13 10.26
C LYS A 66 8.80 -13.54 10.74
N GLU A 67 7.63 -13.79 11.32
CA GLU A 67 7.21 -15.13 11.74
C GLU A 67 7.13 -16.10 10.56
N LEU A 68 6.66 -15.62 9.41
CA LEU A 68 6.58 -16.39 8.16
C LEU A 68 7.91 -16.45 7.39
N GLN A 69 8.96 -15.79 7.88
CA GLN A 69 10.30 -15.71 7.26
C GLN A 69 10.34 -15.10 5.85
N ILE A 70 9.31 -14.32 5.47
CA ILE A 70 9.18 -13.65 4.17
C ILE A 70 9.54 -12.15 4.19
N TYR A 71 9.91 -11.61 5.36
CA TYR A 71 10.25 -10.19 5.54
C TYR A 71 11.53 -9.74 4.80
N ASP A 72 12.39 -10.68 4.39
CA ASP A 72 13.67 -10.37 3.77
C ASP A 72 13.56 -10.42 2.24
N LEU A 73 13.39 -9.24 1.63
CA LEU A 73 13.27 -9.08 0.18
C LEU A 73 14.48 -9.60 -0.60
N ALA A 74 15.67 -9.65 0.01
CA ALA A 74 16.87 -10.16 -0.65
C ALA A 74 16.72 -11.65 -1.00
N LYS A 75 15.90 -12.41 -0.26
CA LYS A 75 15.63 -13.83 -0.54
C LYS A 75 14.80 -14.05 -1.82
N PHE A 76 14.10 -13.01 -2.29
CA PHE A 76 13.25 -13.06 -3.49
C PHE A 76 13.84 -12.28 -4.67
N THR A 77 14.96 -11.61 -4.45
CA THR A 77 15.63 -10.79 -5.48
C THR A 77 16.79 -11.58 -6.07
N PRO A 78 16.88 -11.74 -7.40
CA PRO A 78 18.05 -12.35 -8.02
C PRO A 78 19.33 -11.62 -7.60
N PRO A 79 20.46 -12.33 -7.41
CA PRO A 79 21.73 -11.66 -7.13
C PRO A 79 22.09 -10.72 -8.28
N PRO A 80 22.79 -9.60 -8.01
CA PRO A 80 23.24 -8.69 -9.06
C PRO A 80 23.98 -9.48 -10.15
N VAL A 81 23.64 -9.24 -11.40
CA VAL A 81 24.40 -9.79 -12.54
C VAL A 81 25.79 -9.16 -12.50
N LYS A 82 26.84 -9.99 -12.45
CA LYS A 82 28.24 -9.55 -12.51
C LYS A 82 28.59 -8.98 -13.88
#